data_AF-A0A397FTM0-F1
#
_entry.id   AF-A0A397FTM0-F1
#
_cell.length_a   1.000
_cell.length_b   1.000
_cell.length_c   1.000
_cell.angle_alpha   90.00
_cell.angle_beta   90.00
_cell.angle_gamma   90.00
#
_symmetry.space_group_name_H-M   'P 1'
#
loop_
_entity.id
_entity.type
_entity.pdbx_description
1 polymer ?
#
loop_
_entity_poly.entity_id
_entity_poly.type
_entity_poly.pdbx_seq_one_letter_code
_entity_poly.pdbx_strand_id
1 'polypeptide(L)'
;QVPVHAIESARETLGVHTCDKRRPTASLEADFPHVDWSRIEPNVDILWHPSHRETTDEIHARCRDFLREVFHTIPDTYLAVVSHGGFIQACMDVLGMPSYKPANCEVVPVVVAMTSALNPINNHLVEDDDDISCMSPLLLAIVVVVIAKWVKYATMHGR
;
A
#
# COMPACT_ATOMS: atom_id res chain seq x y z
N GLN A 1 4.02 20.66 2.63
CA GLN A 1 2.89 19.74 2.35
C GLN A 1 3.43 18.32 2.42
N VAL A 2 2.67 17.36 2.93
CA VAL A 2 3.09 15.94 2.90
C VAL A 2 2.99 15.46 1.44
N PRO A 3 4.05 14.86 0.86
CA PRO A 3 3.96 14.27 -0.48
C PRO A 3 2.88 13.19 -0.54
N VAL A 4 2.14 13.14 -1.65
CA VAL A 4 1.11 12.12 -1.87
C VAL A 4 1.41 11.46 -3.20
N HIS A 5 1.71 10.16 -3.18
CA HIS A 5 2.00 9.38 -4.38
C HIS A 5 0.83 8.46 -4.68
N ALA A 6 0.40 8.43 -5.95
CA ALA A 6 -0.54 7.43 -6.42
C ALA A 6 0.25 6.15 -6.81
N ILE A 7 -0.12 5.03 -6.20
CA ILE A 7 0.52 3.72 -6.43
C ILE A 7 -0.56 2.75 -6.91
N GLU A 8 -0.42 2.29 -8.15
CA GLU A 8 -1.45 1.49 -8.82
C GLU A 8 -1.65 0.12 -8.15
N SER A 9 -0.58 -0.46 -7.62
CA SER A 9 -0.59 -1.75 -6.93
C SER A 9 -1.35 -1.72 -5.60
N ALA A 10 -1.67 -0.55 -5.05
CA ALA A 10 -2.39 -0.38 -3.78
C ALA A 10 -3.94 -0.34 -3.90
N ARG A 11 -4.51 -0.71 -5.06
CA ARG A 11 -5.95 -0.68 -5.31
C ARG A 11 -6.71 -1.83 -4.62
N GLU A 12 -8.03 -1.70 -4.48
CA GLU A 12 -8.92 -2.79 -4.02
C GLU A 12 -8.77 -4.05 -4.89
N THR A 13 -9.33 -5.17 -4.45
CA THR A 13 -9.51 -6.37 -5.27
C THR A 13 -10.02 -6.01 -6.66
N LEU A 14 -9.27 -6.37 -7.70
CA LEU A 14 -9.51 -5.91 -9.06
C LEU A 14 -10.54 -6.77 -9.82
N GLY A 15 -11.21 -6.12 -10.78
CA GLY A 15 -12.00 -6.79 -11.81
C GLY A 15 -13.46 -7.09 -11.46
N VAL A 16 -14.24 -7.41 -12.49
CA VAL A 16 -15.71 -7.61 -12.49
C VAL A 16 -16.52 -6.36 -12.07
N HIS A 17 -16.29 -5.82 -10.88
CA HIS A 17 -17.03 -4.65 -10.40
C HIS A 17 -16.49 -3.37 -11.04
N THR A 18 -17.37 -2.61 -11.66
CA THR A 18 -17.01 -1.35 -12.34
C THR A 18 -16.48 -0.27 -11.40
N CYS A 19 -16.80 -0.32 -10.09
CA CYS A 19 -16.20 0.56 -9.09
C CYS A 19 -14.71 0.33 -8.92
N ASP A 20 -14.24 -0.87 -9.26
CA ASP A 20 -12.83 -1.22 -9.20
C ASP A 20 -12.11 -0.79 -10.48
N LYS A 21 -12.76 -0.12 -11.44
CA LYS A 21 -12.14 0.42 -12.65
C LYS A 21 -11.74 1.89 -12.45
N ARG A 22 -10.47 2.20 -12.68
CA ARG A 22 -9.92 3.55 -12.58
C ARG A 22 -10.28 4.37 -13.81
N ARG A 23 -10.54 5.67 -13.62
CA ARG A 23 -10.61 6.66 -14.72
C ARG A 23 -9.23 6.89 -15.33
N PRO A 24 -9.12 7.41 -16.56
CA PRO A 24 -7.82 7.73 -17.13
C PRO A 24 -6.97 8.61 -16.20
N THR A 25 -5.66 8.35 -16.13
CA THR A 25 -4.74 9.04 -15.22
C THR A 25 -4.76 10.55 -15.44
N ALA A 26 -4.78 11.00 -16.71
CA ALA A 26 -4.86 12.42 -17.05
C ALA A 26 -6.11 13.12 -16.49
N SER A 27 -7.24 12.40 -16.38
CA SER A 27 -8.45 12.95 -15.75
C SER A 27 -8.29 13.05 -14.23
N LEU A 28 -7.63 12.07 -13.61
CA LEU A 28 -7.37 12.09 -12.17
C LEU A 28 -6.33 13.15 -11.79
N GLU A 29 -5.29 13.34 -12.60
CA GLU A 29 -4.28 14.37 -12.42
C GLU A 29 -4.89 15.79 -12.49
N ALA A 30 -5.83 16.01 -13.41
CA ALA A 30 -6.58 17.27 -13.48
C ALA A 30 -7.44 17.52 -12.23
N ASP A 31 -8.09 16.48 -11.69
CA ASP A 31 -8.93 16.58 -10.50
C ASP A 31 -8.10 16.70 -9.20
N PHE A 32 -6.91 16.09 -9.17
CA PHE A 32 -6.03 15.98 -8.00
C PHE A 32 -4.58 16.35 -8.35
N PRO A 33 -4.30 17.63 -8.69
CA PRO A 33 -2.99 18.08 -9.17
C PRO A 33 -1.89 18.07 -8.10
N HIS A 34 -2.25 17.81 -6.84
CA HIS A 34 -1.33 17.72 -5.71
C HIS A 34 -0.85 16.30 -5.42
N VAL A 35 -1.42 15.31 -6.12
CA VAL A 35 -0.99 13.90 -6.07
C VAL A 35 0.01 13.68 -7.19
N ASP A 36 1.10 12.99 -6.89
CA ASP A 36 2.08 12.53 -7.87
C ASP A 36 1.55 11.29 -8.60
N TRP A 37 1.18 11.46 -9.86
CA TRP A 37 0.67 10.42 -10.75
C TRP A 37 1.74 9.79 -11.64
N SER A 38 3.01 10.20 -11.52
CA SER A 38 4.10 9.83 -12.44
C SER A 38 4.41 8.33 -12.51
N ARG A 39 3.91 7.56 -11.54
CA ARG A 39 4.10 6.11 -11.43
C ARG A 39 2.97 5.29 -12.04
N ILE A 40 1.91 5.93 -12.53
CA ILE A 40 0.74 5.26 -13.07
C ILE A 40 0.75 5.34 -14.59
N GLU A 41 1.23 4.25 -15.21
CA GLU A 41 1.18 4.06 -16.65
C GLU A 41 0.61 2.67 -16.99
N PRO A 42 -0.13 2.55 -18.12
CA PRO A 42 -0.50 3.61 -19.06
C PRO A 42 -1.66 4.50 -18.55
N ASN A 43 -2.00 5.56 -19.30
CA ASN A 43 -3.11 6.46 -18.98
C ASN A 43 -4.45 5.73 -18.82
N VAL A 44 -4.66 4.63 -19.54
CA VAL A 44 -5.88 3.80 -19.43
C VAL A 44 -5.69 2.70 -18.39
N ASP A 45 -6.77 2.31 -17.71
CA ASP A 45 -6.73 1.19 -16.75
C ASP A 45 -6.62 -0.15 -17.48
N ILE A 46 -5.44 -0.78 -17.39
CA ILE A 46 -5.16 -2.10 -17.96
C ILE A 46 -5.24 -3.24 -16.93
N LEU A 47 -5.29 -2.91 -15.64
CA LEU A 47 -5.32 -3.92 -14.58
C LEU A 47 -6.74 -4.43 -14.32
N TRP A 48 -7.75 -3.60 -14.56
CA TRP A 48 -9.14 -4.01 -14.41
C TRP A 48 -9.64 -4.83 -15.61
N HIS A 49 -10.28 -5.96 -15.34
CA HIS A 49 -10.88 -6.82 -16.36
C HIS A 49 -12.39 -7.04 -16.09
N PRO A 50 -13.28 -6.97 -17.11
CA PRO A 50 -14.72 -7.04 -16.91
C PRO A 50 -15.23 -8.43 -16.50
N SER A 51 -14.49 -9.49 -16.82
CA SER A 51 -14.91 -10.89 -16.63
C SER A 51 -13.95 -11.74 -15.81
N HIS A 52 -12.89 -11.13 -15.26
CA HIS A 52 -11.96 -11.79 -14.35
C HIS A 52 -11.97 -11.04 -13.02
N ARG A 53 -12.26 -11.76 -11.93
CA ARG A 53 -12.13 -11.24 -10.57
C ARG A 53 -10.78 -11.70 -10.06
N GLU A 54 -9.99 -10.76 -9.55
CA GLU A 54 -8.71 -11.06 -8.95
C GLU A 54 -8.86 -12.13 -7.86
N THR A 55 -8.06 -13.18 -7.99
CA THR A 55 -7.98 -14.29 -7.05
C THR A 55 -7.13 -13.91 -5.83
N THR A 56 -7.22 -14.71 -4.77
CA THR A 56 -6.38 -14.54 -3.57
C THR A 56 -4.89 -14.54 -3.91
N ASP A 57 -4.45 -15.44 -4.79
CA ASP A 57 -3.04 -15.54 -5.15
C ASP A 57 -2.56 -14.33 -5.96
N GLU A 58 -3.41 -13.80 -6.84
CA GLU A 58 -3.10 -12.60 -7.63
C GLU A 58 -3.01 -11.34 -6.75
N ILE A 59 -3.96 -11.12 -5.83
CA ILE A 59 -3.88 -9.98 -4.91
C ILE A 59 -2.69 -10.13 -3.95
N HIS A 60 -2.36 -11.34 -3.49
CA HIS A 60 -1.15 -11.58 -2.69
C HIS A 60 0.13 -11.26 -3.47
N ALA A 61 0.21 -11.66 -4.75
CA ALA A 61 1.34 -11.31 -5.60
C ALA A 61 1.47 -9.79 -5.75
N ARG A 62 0.35 -9.10 -6.03
CA ARG A 62 0.31 -7.64 -6.12
C ARG A 62 0.67 -6.95 -4.80
N CYS A 63 0.28 -7.49 -3.66
CA CYS A 63 0.69 -6.99 -2.35
C CYS A 63 2.20 -7.12 -2.13
N ARG A 64 2.83 -8.23 -2.56
CA ARG A 64 4.30 -8.37 -2.51
C ARG A 64 4.98 -7.33 -3.37
N ASP A 65 4.49 -7.12 -4.59
CA ASP A 65 5.04 -6.12 -5.52
C ASP A 65 4.89 -4.70 -4.96
N PHE A 66 3.73 -4.38 -4.38
CA PHE A 66 3.50 -3.12 -3.66
C PHE A 66 4.51 -2.91 -2.53
N LEU A 67 4.69 -3.91 -1.66
CA LEU A 67 5.64 -3.81 -0.55
C LEU A 67 7.07 -3.58 -1.06
N ARG A 68 7.52 -4.35 -2.07
CA ARG A 68 8.83 -4.16 -2.69
C ARG A 68 8.97 -2.76 -3.31
N GLU A 69 7.98 -2.29 -4.06
CA GLU A 69 7.97 -0.95 -4.67
C GLU A 69 8.11 0.13 -3.60
N VAL A 70 7.31 0.07 -2.54
CA VAL A 70 7.36 1.04 -1.44
C VAL A 70 8.74 1.05 -0.79
N PHE A 71 9.30 -0.11 -0.45
CA PHE A 71 10.61 -0.21 0.18
C PHE A 71 11.75 0.35 -0.68
N HIS A 72 11.72 0.12 -2.00
CA HIS A 72 12.81 0.53 -2.89
C HIS A 72 12.69 1.97 -3.38
N THR A 73 11.48 2.51 -3.43
CA THR A 73 11.24 3.76 -4.16
C THR A 73 10.72 4.90 -3.30
N ILE A 74 10.28 4.63 -2.07
CA ILE A 74 9.82 5.66 -1.12
C ILE A 74 10.86 5.78 0.00
N PRO A 75 11.55 6.92 0.13
CA PRO A 75 12.65 7.08 1.09
C PRO A 75 12.17 7.32 2.53
N ASP A 76 10.90 7.68 2.71
CA ASP A 76 10.31 8.03 3.99
C ASP A 76 10.15 6.79 4.89
N THR A 77 10.56 6.93 6.16
CA THR A 77 10.44 5.87 7.17
C THR A 77 9.00 5.73 7.71
N TYR A 78 8.25 6.83 7.73
CA TYR A 78 6.89 6.87 8.26
C TYR A 78 5.91 7.11 7.12
N LEU A 79 5.12 6.09 6.81
CA LEU A 79 4.19 6.09 5.68
C LEU A 79 2.75 5.94 6.16
N ALA A 80 1.83 6.60 5.46
CA ALA A 80 0.41 6.35 5.57
C ALA A 80 -0.08 5.78 4.23
N VAL A 81 -0.47 4.50 4.24
CA VAL A 81 -1.08 3.86 3.08
C VAL A 81 -2.59 3.98 3.22
N VAL A 82 -3.23 4.70 2.30
CA VAL A 82 -4.69 4.84 2.25
C VAL A 82 -5.21 3.94 1.14
N SER A 83 -5.90 2.87 1.52
CA SER A 83 -6.39 1.85 0.59
C SER A 83 -7.72 1.27 1.07
N HIS A 84 -8.17 0.21 0.42
CA HIS A 84 -9.42 -0.47 0.67
C HIS A 84 -9.21 -1.71 1.56
N GLY A 85 -10.30 -2.15 2.20
CA GLY A 85 -10.23 -3.22 3.19
C GLY A 85 -9.76 -4.56 2.62
N GLY A 86 -10.12 -4.91 1.37
CA GLY A 86 -9.66 -6.17 0.76
C GLY A 86 -8.16 -6.17 0.50
N PHE A 87 -7.62 -5.08 -0.04
CA PHE A 87 -6.17 -4.92 -0.22
C PHE A 87 -5.39 -4.89 1.09
N ILE A 88 -5.89 -4.17 2.11
CA ILE A 88 -5.23 -4.14 3.42
C ILE A 88 -5.21 -5.54 4.04
N GLN A 89 -6.33 -6.28 3.97
CA GLN A 89 -6.38 -7.66 4.46
C GLN A 89 -5.35 -8.55 3.75
N ALA A 90 -5.26 -8.48 2.42
CA ALA A 90 -4.27 -9.22 1.64
C ALA A 90 -2.82 -8.86 2.02
N CYS A 91 -2.54 -7.59 2.34
CA CYS A 91 -1.23 -7.20 2.87
C CYS A 91 -0.95 -7.83 4.24
N MET A 92 -1.94 -7.87 5.14
CA MET A 92 -1.79 -8.53 6.45
C MET A 92 -1.46 -10.02 6.28
N ASP A 93 -2.15 -10.69 5.34
CA ASP A 93 -1.93 -12.10 5.03
C ASP A 93 -0.50 -12.34 4.49
N VAL A 94 -0.05 -11.52 3.53
CA VAL A 94 1.31 -11.58 2.95
C VAL A 94 2.41 -11.30 3.98
N LEU A 95 2.15 -10.41 4.94
CA LEU A 95 3.09 -10.10 6.02
C LEU A 95 3.11 -11.18 7.13
N GLY A 96 2.29 -12.24 7.02
CA GLY A 96 2.16 -13.26 8.05
C GLY A 96 1.51 -12.75 9.34
N MET A 97 0.76 -11.64 9.26
CA MET A 97 0.01 -11.08 10.37
C MET A 97 -1.36 -11.76 10.49
N PRO A 98 -2.08 -11.63 11.63
CA PRO A 98 -3.45 -12.11 11.71
C PRO A 98 -4.30 -11.49 10.60
N SER A 99 -5.00 -12.34 9.84
CA SER A 99 -5.89 -11.88 8.77
C SER A 99 -6.94 -10.94 9.35
N TYR A 100 -6.82 -9.65 9.02
CA TYR A 100 -7.66 -8.61 9.56
C TYR A 100 -8.11 -7.67 8.46
N LYS A 101 -9.43 -7.50 8.35
CA LYS A 101 -10.05 -6.54 7.46
C LYS A 101 -10.50 -5.32 8.28
N PRO A 102 -9.87 -4.15 8.10
CA PRO A 102 -10.25 -2.95 8.82
C PRO A 102 -11.65 -2.48 8.45
N ALA A 103 -12.34 -1.87 9.41
CA ALA A 103 -13.54 -1.08 9.15
C ALA A 103 -13.18 0.21 8.38
N ASN A 104 -14.18 0.83 7.77
CA ASN A 104 -13.99 2.10 7.09
C ASN A 104 -13.44 3.16 8.06
N CYS A 105 -12.40 3.88 7.63
CA CYS A 105 -11.69 4.89 8.42
C CYS A 105 -10.95 4.34 9.66
N GLU A 106 -10.77 3.02 9.76
CA GLU A 106 -9.92 2.43 10.78
C GLU A 106 -8.44 2.54 10.39
N VAL A 107 -7.59 2.73 11.39
CA VAL A 107 -6.13 2.77 11.23
C VAL A 107 -5.53 1.52 11.86
N VAL A 108 -4.79 0.76 11.05
CA VAL A 108 -4.06 -0.43 11.49
C VAL A 108 -2.57 -0.13 11.45
N PRO A 109 -1.91 0.09 12.60
CA PRO A 109 -0.47 0.34 12.64
C PRO A 109 0.30 -0.96 12.44
N VAL A 110 1.26 -0.93 11.51
CA VAL A 110 2.17 -2.05 11.24
C VAL A 110 3.61 -1.55 11.19
N VAL A 111 4.55 -2.38 11.62
CA VAL A 111 5.99 -2.14 11.46
C VAL A 111 6.50 -3.24 10.56
N VAL A 112 7.06 -2.86 9.41
CA VAL A 112 7.59 -3.80 8.42
C VAL A 112 9.07 -3.54 8.26
N ALA A 113 9.86 -4.61 8.21
CA ALA A 113 11.28 -4.56 7.92
C ALA A 113 11.59 -5.51 6.76
N MET A 114 12.38 -5.04 5.80
CA MET A 114 12.90 -5.88 4.73
C MET A 114 14.18 -6.56 5.22
N THR A 115 14.16 -7.89 5.31
CA THR A 115 15.36 -8.69 5.56
C THR A 115 15.94 -9.16 4.24
N SER A 116 17.08 -8.61 3.84
CA SER A 116 17.88 -9.25 2.80
C SER A 116 18.52 -10.50 3.40
N ALA A 117 18.20 -11.69 2.89
CA ALA A 117 18.92 -12.88 3.27
C ALA A 117 20.40 -12.71 2.84
N LEU A 118 21.32 -12.65 3.81
CA LEU A 118 22.74 -12.83 3.49
C LEU A 118 22.91 -14.28 3.06
N ASN A 119 23.25 -14.51 1.80
CA ASN A 119 23.53 -15.83 1.25
C ASN A 119 24.85 -16.36 1.88
N PRO A 120 24.82 -17.29 2.85
CA PRO A 120 26.04 -17.76 3.48
C PRO A 120 26.56 -18.94 2.65
N ILE A 121 27.38 -18.63 1.65
CA ILE A 121 28.40 -19.53 1.07
C ILE A 121 27.84 -20.90 0.61
N ASN A 122 27.34 -20.98 -0.63
CA ASN A 122 27.67 -22.07 -1.57
C ASN A 122 27.15 -21.79 -2.99
N ASN A 123 28.03 -21.96 -3.98
CA ASN A 123 27.80 -21.74 -5.41
C ASN A 123 26.79 -22.73 -6.01
N HIS A 124 25.50 -22.50 -5.84
CA HIS A 124 24.50 -23.04 -6.75
C HIS A 124 23.42 -21.98 -6.98
N LEU A 125 23.09 -21.74 -8.25
CA LEU A 125 21.96 -20.88 -8.63
C LEU A 125 20.71 -21.52 -8.03
N VAL A 126 20.12 -20.85 -7.04
CA VAL A 126 18.79 -21.14 -6.53
C VAL A 126 17.89 -20.10 -7.19
N GLU A 127 16.87 -20.59 -7.90
CA GLU A 127 15.83 -19.77 -8.51
C GLU A 127 15.09 -18.99 -7.40
N ASP A 128 14.75 -17.74 -7.69
CA ASP A 128 14.10 -16.80 -6.76
C ASP A 128 12.79 -17.37 -6.19
N ASP A 129 12.84 -17.91 -4.97
CA ASP A 129 11.69 -18.02 -4.08
C ASP A 129 11.88 -17.00 -2.95
N ASP A 130 11.33 -15.80 -3.15
CA ASP A 130 11.20 -14.77 -2.13
C ASP A 130 10.23 -15.23 -1.03
N ASP A 131 10.75 -16.02 -0.09
CA ASP A 131 10.08 -16.35 1.17
C ASP A 131 10.04 -15.09 2.06
N ILE A 132 8.95 -14.32 1.95
CA ILE A 132 8.49 -13.43 3.03
C ILE A 132 7.95 -14.33 4.14
N SER A 133 8.86 -15.02 4.84
CA SER A 133 8.52 -15.81 6.02
C SER A 133 9.63 -15.70 7.06
N CYS A 134 9.64 -14.61 7.82
CA CYS A 134 9.57 -14.69 9.28
C CYS A 134 9.58 -13.28 9.88
N MET A 135 8.61 -13.00 10.75
CA MET A 135 8.79 -12.00 11.79
C MET A 135 8.73 -12.74 13.12
N SER A 136 9.89 -12.79 13.79
CA SER A 136 10.00 -13.26 15.16
C SER A 136 9.40 -12.19 16.11
N PRO A 137 8.72 -12.57 17.20
CA PRO A 137 7.92 -11.66 18.02
C PRO A 137 8.74 -10.76 18.99
N LEU A 138 9.99 -10.41 18.67
CA LEU A 138 10.90 -9.74 19.62
C LEU A 138 11.67 -8.58 18.98
N LEU A 139 10.98 -7.47 18.74
CA LEU A 139 11.60 -6.15 18.87
C LEU A 139 10.54 -5.10 19.24
N LEU A 140 10.47 -4.83 20.54
CA LEU A 140 9.74 -3.74 21.14
C LEU A 140 10.44 -2.42 20.74
N ALA A 141 9.87 -1.69 19.79
CA ALA A 141 10.18 -0.28 19.57
C ALA A 141 8.86 0.47 19.32
N ILE A 142 8.39 1.17 20.35
CA ILE A 142 7.25 2.09 20.31
C ILE A 142 7.64 3.25 19.40
N VAL A 143 6.91 3.49 18.31
CA VAL A 143 6.81 4.83 17.71
C VAL A 143 5.38 5.11 17.24
N VAL A 144 4.86 6.23 17.73
CA VAL A 144 3.50 6.74 17.60
C VAL A 144 3.33 7.45 16.26
N VAL A 145 2.22 7.20 15.54
CA VAL A 145 1.76 8.10 14.46
C VAL A 145 0.59 8.94 15.00
N VAL A 146 0.87 10.23 15.28
CA VAL A 146 -0.10 11.20 15.82
C VAL A 146 -0.87 11.88 14.69
N ILE A 147 -2.21 11.95 14.84
CA ILE A 147 -3.15 12.72 14.00
C ILE A 147 -3.29 14.17 14.52
N ALA A 148 -3.43 15.17 13.64
CA ALA A 148 -4.30 16.35 13.81
C ALA A 148 -4.38 17.12 12.46
N LYS A 149 -5.50 17.71 12.00
CA LYS A 149 -6.57 18.38 12.76
C LYS A 149 -7.83 18.58 11.91
N TRP A 150 -9.02 18.36 12.51
CA TRP A 150 -10.28 18.96 12.06
C TRP A 150 -10.40 20.37 12.67
N VAL A 151 -10.67 21.38 11.86
CA VAL A 151 -10.89 22.77 12.28
C VAL A 151 -12.39 23.03 12.39
N LYS A 152 -12.88 23.41 13.57
CA LYS A 152 -14.02 24.31 13.70
C LYS A 152 -13.66 25.45 14.64
N TYR A 153 -13.84 26.66 14.10
CA TYR A 153 -13.53 27.98 14.64
C TYR A 153 -14.33 28.33 15.90
N ALA A 154 -13.68 29.03 16.85
CA ALA A 154 -14.34 29.93 17.79
C ALA A 154 -13.41 31.09 18.18
N THR A 155 -13.70 32.23 17.53
CA THR A 155 -13.80 33.59 18.10
C THR A 155 -12.55 34.37 18.55
N MET A 156 -12.54 35.62 18.07
CA MET A 156 -12.03 36.88 18.63
C MET A 156 -10.67 37.37 18.14
N HIS A 157 -10.71 38.29 17.18
CA HIS A 157 -9.82 39.45 17.16
C HIS A 157 -10.64 40.71 17.36
N GLY A 158 -10.55 41.25 18.57
CA GLY A 158 -10.78 42.66 18.85
C GLY A 158 -9.43 43.29 19.16
N ARG A 159 -8.98 44.17 18.27
CA ARG A 159 -8.28 45.42 18.56
C ARG A 159 -8.30 46.27 17.29
#